data_AF-A0A1G1YDP2-F1
#
_entry.id   AF-A0A1G1YDP2-F1
#
_cell.length_a   1.000
_cell.length_b   1.000
_cell.length_c   1.000
_cell.angle_alpha   90.00
_cell.angle_beta   90.00
_cell.angle_gamma   90.00
#
_symmetry.space_group_name_H-M   'P 1'
#
loop_
_entity.id
_entity.type
_entity.pdbx_description
1 polymer ?
#
loop_
_entity_poly.entity_id
_entity_poly.type
_entity_poly.pdbx_seq_one_letter_code
_entity_poly.pdbx_strand_id
1 'polypeptide(L)'
;MDFEKNIYEQHGLKIDRDRVLTYSQLSCPLECRYCFVNDLNFNQKRNTTYLTQEQLLLLEKLPGEIKTIMLGCDTEFFQSKEDSLDALRKLAGLKKDISVITKLNLSRSFIAEIKKVADILARNENILVFSVSLPYD
;
A
#
# COMPACT_ATOMS: atom_id res chain seq x y z
N MET A 1 -15.74 17.19 3.20
CA MET A 1 -15.95 15.82 2.70
C MET A 1 -15.83 15.66 1.19
N ASP A 2 -16.76 16.13 0.35
CA ASP A 2 -16.67 15.86 -1.11
C ASP A 2 -15.50 16.57 -1.81
N PHE A 3 -15.17 17.79 -1.38
CA PHE A 3 -14.00 18.51 -1.91
C PHE A 3 -12.67 17.88 -1.46
N GLU A 4 -12.60 17.40 -0.22
CA GLU A 4 -11.40 16.73 0.32
C GLU A 4 -11.17 15.39 -0.37
N LYS A 5 -12.23 14.57 -0.57
CA LYS A 5 -12.15 13.32 -1.33
C LYS A 5 -11.55 13.53 -2.72
N ASN A 6 -11.91 14.64 -3.37
CA ASN A 6 -11.39 15.00 -4.69
C ASN A 6 -9.86 15.21 -4.67
N ILE A 7 -9.31 15.87 -3.64
CA ILE A 7 -7.86 16.08 -3.50
C ILE A 7 -7.11 14.75 -3.34
N TYR A 8 -7.61 13.85 -2.49
CA TYR A 8 -6.99 12.54 -2.31
C TYR A 8 -7.01 11.72 -3.62
N GLU A 9 -8.16 11.67 -4.30
CA GLU A 9 -8.31 10.87 -5.53
C GLU A 9 -7.42 11.38 -6.68
N GLN A 10 -7.26 12.70 -6.82
CA GLN A 10 -6.32 13.30 -7.78
C GLN A 10 -4.86 12.84 -7.58
N HIS A 11 -4.50 12.45 -6.36
CA HIS A 11 -3.17 11.96 -6.00
C HIS A 11 -3.10 10.43 -5.90
N GLY A 12 -4.09 9.71 -6.43
CA GLY A 12 -4.10 8.24 -6.38
C GLY A 12 -4.34 7.69 -4.98
N LEU A 13 -5.09 8.41 -4.15
CA LEU A 13 -5.55 7.95 -2.83
C LEU A 13 -7.08 7.92 -2.83
N LYS A 14 -7.68 6.73 -2.80
CA LYS A 14 -9.15 6.61 -2.76
C LYS A 14 -9.62 6.34 -1.36
N ILE A 15 -10.46 7.22 -0.81
CA ILE A 15 -11.11 6.99 0.47
C ILE A 15 -12.34 6.10 0.23
N ASP A 16 -12.40 4.97 0.92
CA ASP A 16 -13.52 4.04 0.90
C ASP A 16 -13.89 3.69 2.34
N ARG A 17 -15.03 4.18 2.82
CA ARG A 17 -15.47 3.97 4.21
C ARG A 17 -14.40 4.45 5.22
N ASP A 18 -13.87 3.55 6.03
CA ASP A 18 -12.88 3.76 7.09
C ASP A 18 -11.44 3.45 6.64
N ARG A 19 -11.21 3.34 5.33
CA ARG A 19 -9.89 3.03 4.75
C ARG A 19 -9.54 3.94 3.59
N VAL A 20 -8.25 4.03 3.31
CA VAL A 20 -7.71 4.64 2.09
C VAL A 20 -6.98 3.58 1.26
N LEU A 21 -7.20 3.57 -0.04
CA LEU A 21 -6.52 2.70 -1.00
C LEU A 21 -5.48 3.52 -1.74
N THR A 22 -4.24 3.02 -1.81
CA THR A 22 -3.16 3.67 -2.56
C THR A 22 -2.98 3.05 -3.94
N TYR A 23 -2.86 3.94 -4.93
CA TYR A 23 -2.56 3.61 -6.31
C TYR A 23 -1.20 4.22 -6.66
N SER A 24 -0.30 3.38 -7.13
CA SER A 24 1.12 3.72 -7.35
C SER A 24 1.46 3.96 -8.82
N GLN A 25 0.55 3.63 -9.74
CA GLN A 25 0.78 3.64 -11.19
C GLN A 25 1.97 2.76 -11.63
N LEU A 26 2.48 1.92 -10.73
CA LEU A 26 3.54 0.97 -11.00
C LEU A 26 2.99 -0.19 -11.79
N SER A 27 3.72 -0.59 -12.83
CA SER A 27 3.40 -1.83 -13.54
C SER A 27 3.51 -3.01 -12.57
N CYS A 28 2.48 -3.84 -12.53
CA CYS A 28 2.54 -5.08 -11.78
C CYS A 28 3.39 -6.08 -12.58
N PRO A 29 4.45 -6.68 -12.00
CA PRO A 29 5.29 -7.65 -12.72
C PRO A 29 4.59 -9.01 -12.89
N LEU A 30 3.38 -9.16 -12.37
CA LEU A 30 2.64 -10.41 -12.37
C LEU A 30 1.62 -10.42 -13.51
N GLU A 31 1.73 -11.40 -14.41
CA GLU A 31 0.81 -11.60 -15.53
C GLU A 31 -0.36 -12.52 -15.13
N CYS A 32 -1.02 -12.18 -14.02
CA CYS A 32 -2.14 -12.98 -13.51
C CYS A 32 -3.32 -12.95 -14.51
N ARG A 33 -3.72 -14.13 -15.01
CA ARG A 33 -4.85 -14.28 -15.96
C ARG A 33 -6.19 -13.76 -15.44
N TYR A 34 -6.34 -13.69 -14.12
CA TYR A 34 -7.53 -13.21 -13.42
C TYR A 34 -7.42 -11.73 -12.99
N CYS A 35 -6.35 -11.03 -13.37
CA CYS A 35 -6.12 -9.64 -12.99
C CYS A 35 -7.07 -8.70 -13.76
N PHE A 36 -8.06 -8.15 -13.07
CA PHE A 36 -8.96 -7.13 -13.62
C PHE A 36 -8.37 -5.72 -13.61
N VAL A 37 -7.23 -5.52 -12.93
CA VAL A 37 -6.57 -4.20 -12.83
C VAL A 37 -5.86 -3.82 -14.13
N ASN A 38 -5.43 -4.81 -14.92
CA ASN A 38 -4.79 -4.56 -16.22
C ASN A 38 -5.69 -3.78 -17.17
N ASP A 39 -7.02 -3.98 -17.09
CA ASP A 39 -8.00 -3.27 -17.91
C ASP A 39 -8.33 -1.86 -17.39
N LEU A 40 -7.89 -1.51 -16.16
CA LEU A 40 -8.15 -0.24 -15.50
C LEU A 40 -6.95 0.72 -15.55
N ASN A 41 -5.75 0.22 -15.86
CA ASN A 41 -4.48 0.94 -15.71
C ASN A 41 -4.02 1.60 -17.04
N PHE A 42 -4.72 2.65 -17.49
CA PHE A 42 -4.35 3.40 -18.70
C PHE A 42 -3.13 4.33 -18.54
N ASN A 43 -2.62 4.54 -17.32
CA ASN A 43 -1.59 5.54 -17.00
C ASN A 43 -0.42 4.97 -16.19
N GLN A 44 0.08 3.77 -16.50
CA GLN A 44 1.29 3.25 -15.86
C GLN A 44 2.50 4.10 -16.24
N LYS A 45 3.32 4.48 -15.25
CA LYS A 45 4.55 5.25 -15.45
C LYS A 45 5.76 4.41 -15.09
N ARG A 46 6.84 4.58 -15.86
CA ARG A 46 8.17 4.06 -15.48
C ARG A 46 8.78 5.03 -14.45
N ASN A 47 9.49 4.50 -13.46
CA ASN A 47 10.15 5.26 -12.38
C ASN A 47 9.21 5.97 -11.37
N THR A 48 8.04 5.42 -11.09
CA THR A 48 7.21 5.88 -9.95
C THR A 48 7.64 5.21 -8.64
N THR A 49 7.45 5.90 -7.52
CA THR A 49 7.65 5.35 -6.18
C THR A 49 6.32 4.77 -5.67
N TYR A 50 6.35 3.86 -4.67
CA TYR A 50 5.11 3.33 -4.08
C TYR A 50 4.23 4.41 -3.46
N LEU A 51 4.87 5.40 -2.84
CA LEU A 51 4.25 6.60 -2.31
C LEU A 51 5.09 7.81 -2.67
N THR A 52 4.49 8.84 -3.25
CA THR A 52 5.15 10.14 -3.45
C THR A 52 5.17 10.93 -2.14
N GLN A 53 5.98 11.99 -2.09
CA GLN A 53 6.01 12.86 -0.91
C GLN A 53 4.66 13.53 -0.66
N GLU A 54 3.94 13.92 -1.71
CA GLU A 54 2.60 14.49 -1.63
C GLU A 54 1.60 13.48 -1.06
N GLN A 55 1.68 12.21 -1.51
CA GLN A 55 0.84 11.15 -0.95
C GLN A 55 1.11 10.96 0.54
N LEU A 56 2.38 10.94 0.97
CA LEU A 56 2.72 10.83 2.40
C LEU A 56 2.16 11.99 3.22
N LEU A 57 2.29 13.24 2.74
CA LEU A 57 1.74 14.42 3.41
C LEU A 57 0.20 14.40 3.49
N LEU A 58 -0.46 13.81 2.48
CA LEU A 58 -1.90 13.61 2.50
C LEU A 58 -2.29 12.52 3.50
N LEU A 59 -1.54 11.40 3.54
CA LEU A 59 -1.78 10.30 4.48
C LEU A 59 -1.63 10.74 5.94
N GLU A 60 -0.70 11.65 6.24
CA GLU A 60 -0.56 12.29 7.57
C GLU A 60 -1.79 13.11 7.98
N LYS A 61 -2.53 13.64 7.02
CA LYS A 61 -3.71 14.51 7.23
C LYS A 61 -5.03 13.76 7.11
N LEU A 62 -4.98 12.43 7.02
CA LEU A 62 -6.19 11.62 6.92
C LEU A 62 -7.13 11.91 8.10
N PRO A 63 -8.44 12.04 7.83
CA PRO A 63 -9.45 12.18 8.88
C PRO A 63 -9.35 11.06 9.92
N GLY A 64 -9.74 11.37 11.16
CA GLY A 64 -9.61 10.45 12.30
C GLY A 64 -10.43 9.16 12.15
N GLU A 65 -11.52 9.21 11.38
CA GLU A 65 -12.37 8.07 11.02
C GLU A 65 -11.70 7.08 10.08
N ILE A 66 -10.69 7.49 9.32
CA ILE A 66 -9.92 6.59 8.46
C ILE A 66 -8.92 5.84 9.33
N LYS A 67 -9.08 4.53 9.46
CA LYS A 67 -8.27 3.69 10.34
C LYS A 67 -7.19 2.90 9.60
N THR A 68 -7.44 2.59 8.32
CA THR A 68 -6.58 1.66 7.56
C THR A 68 -6.03 2.28 6.29
N ILE A 69 -4.75 2.02 6.00
CA ILE A 69 -4.08 2.31 4.73
C ILE A 69 -3.87 0.97 3.99
N MET A 70 -4.52 0.80 2.84
CA MET A 70 -4.35 -0.36 1.96
C MET A 70 -3.36 -0.03 0.85
N LEU A 71 -2.25 -0.76 0.77
CA LEU A 71 -1.15 -0.43 -0.12
C LEU A 71 -1.18 -1.23 -1.43
N GLY A 72 -0.82 -0.55 -2.52
CA GLY A 72 -0.56 -1.19 -3.82
C GLY A 72 -1.78 -1.86 -4.41
N CYS A 73 -2.94 -1.21 -4.37
CA CYS A 73 -4.19 -1.81 -4.87
C CYS A 73 -4.19 -1.98 -6.41
N ASP A 74 -3.25 -1.35 -7.12
CA ASP A 74 -3.05 -1.45 -8.56
C ASP A 74 -1.82 -2.25 -9.01
N THR A 75 -1.01 -2.73 -8.08
CA THR A 75 0.29 -3.33 -8.38
C THR A 75 0.67 -4.43 -7.39
N GLU A 76 1.83 -5.06 -7.56
CA GLU A 76 2.41 -5.90 -6.53
C GLU A 76 3.31 -5.05 -5.62
N PHE A 77 2.87 -4.80 -4.39
CA PHE A 77 3.56 -3.90 -3.46
C PHE A 77 4.95 -4.39 -3.04
N PHE A 78 5.22 -5.69 -3.12
CA PHE A 78 6.53 -6.24 -2.76
C PHE A 78 7.45 -6.51 -3.96
N GLN A 79 7.15 -5.97 -5.15
CA GLN A 79 8.01 -6.15 -6.34
C GLN A 79 9.43 -5.60 -6.15
N SER A 80 9.56 -4.45 -5.47
CA SER A 80 10.81 -3.89 -4.94
C SER A 80 10.84 -4.01 -3.42
N LYS A 81 11.75 -4.84 -2.89
CA LYS A 81 11.89 -5.09 -1.44
C LYS A 81 12.36 -3.84 -0.67
N GLU A 82 13.24 -3.06 -1.26
CA GLU A 82 13.83 -1.88 -0.63
C GLU A 82 12.79 -0.77 -0.52
N ASP A 83 12.17 -0.39 -1.64
CA ASP A 83 11.20 0.70 -1.69
C ASP A 83 9.95 0.40 -0.85
N SER A 84 9.53 -0.87 -0.82
CA SER A 84 8.37 -1.30 -0.03
C SER A 84 8.64 -1.22 1.47
N LEU A 85 9.83 -1.61 1.92
CA LEU A 85 10.23 -1.44 3.32
C LEU A 85 10.37 0.03 3.71
N ASP A 86 10.92 0.86 2.83
CA ASP A 86 11.01 2.31 3.05
C ASP A 86 9.60 2.94 3.21
N ALA A 87 8.68 2.61 2.30
CA ALA A 87 7.29 3.05 2.39
C ALA A 87 6.63 2.57 3.70
N LEU A 88 6.78 1.29 4.06
CA LEU A 88 6.24 0.75 5.31
C LEU A 88 6.79 1.47 6.55
N ARG A 89 8.09 1.77 6.58
CA ARG A 89 8.73 2.50 7.69
C ARG A 89 8.20 3.92 7.82
N LYS A 90 8.01 4.63 6.71
CA LYS A 90 7.42 5.99 6.70
C LYS A 90 5.99 5.97 7.24
N LEU A 91 5.19 4.97 6.86
CA LEU A 91 3.80 4.84 7.30
C LEU A 91 3.64 4.40 8.75
N ALA A 92 4.61 3.69 9.33
CA ALA A 92 4.54 3.16 10.69
C ALA A 92 4.33 4.25 11.76
N GLY A 93 4.71 5.50 11.46
CA GLY A 93 4.51 6.66 12.33
C GLY A 93 3.10 7.26 12.31
N LEU A 94 2.24 6.87 11.37
CA LEU A 94 0.95 7.55 11.13
C LEU A 94 -0.20 7.11 12.06
N LYS A 95 0.06 6.15 12.95
CA LYS A 95 -0.94 5.56 13.86
C LYS A 95 -2.20 5.05 13.14
N LYS A 96 -1.99 4.41 11.99
CA LYS A 96 -3.02 3.75 11.18
C LYS A 96 -2.64 2.28 11.05
N ASP A 97 -3.65 1.43 10.87
CA ASP A 97 -3.41 0.06 10.44
C ASP A 97 -2.92 0.07 8.99
N ILE A 98 -2.04 -0.86 8.67
CA ILE A 98 -1.52 -1.03 7.31
C ILE A 98 -1.95 -2.40 6.81
N SER A 99 -2.51 -2.45 5.61
CA SER A 99 -2.89 -3.70 4.94
C SER A 99 -2.19 -3.82 3.62
N VAL A 100 -1.53 -4.96 3.40
CA VAL A 100 -0.86 -5.29 2.14
C VAL A 100 -1.31 -6.65 1.65
N ILE A 101 -1.51 -6.79 0.34
CA ILE A 101 -1.81 -8.07 -0.30
C ILE A 101 -0.66 -8.37 -1.27
N THR A 102 -0.05 -9.54 -1.15
CA THR A 102 0.96 -10.01 -2.11
C THR A 102 0.54 -11.33 -2.75
N LYS A 103 1.11 -11.61 -3.92
CA LYS A 103 1.15 -12.93 -4.55
C LYS A 103 2.57 -13.46 -4.64
N LEU A 104 3.56 -12.70 -4.16
CA LEU A 104 4.96 -13.11 -4.16
C LEU A 104 5.26 -14.05 -2.99
N ASN A 105 6.09 -15.06 -3.25
CA ASN A 105 6.73 -15.83 -2.20
C ASN A 105 7.79 -14.96 -1.51
N LEU A 106 7.54 -14.58 -0.27
CA LEU A 106 8.49 -13.78 0.51
C LEU A 106 9.50 -14.66 1.24
N SER A 107 10.78 -14.34 1.09
CA SER A 107 11.86 -14.99 1.83
C SER A 107 11.72 -14.74 3.34
N ARG A 108 12.10 -15.70 4.18
CA ARG A 108 12.07 -15.58 5.66
C ARG A 108 12.81 -14.34 6.18
N SER A 109 13.95 -14.00 5.59
CA SER A 109 14.72 -12.81 5.96
C SER A 109 13.93 -11.51 5.72
N PHE A 110 13.23 -11.43 4.59
CA PHE A 110 12.39 -10.28 4.28
C PHE A 110 11.16 -10.19 5.19
N ILE A 111 10.54 -11.32 5.53
CA ILE A 111 9.45 -11.37 6.53
C ILE A 111 9.94 -10.86 7.89
N ALA A 112 11.19 -11.17 8.28
CA ALA A 112 11.77 -10.64 9.52
C ALA A 112 11.95 -9.11 9.49
N GLU A 113 12.31 -8.52 8.34
CA GLU A 113 12.35 -7.06 8.18
C GLU A 113 10.96 -6.43 8.27
N ILE A 114 9.96 -7.03 7.62
CA ILE A 114 8.55 -6.58 7.72
C ILE A 114 8.07 -6.65 9.18
N LYS A 115 8.46 -7.71 9.91
CA LYS A 115 8.09 -7.86 11.32
C LYS A 115 8.62 -6.71 12.19
N LYS A 116 9.83 -6.18 11.93
CA LYS A 116 10.34 -5.01 12.64
C LYS A 116 9.42 -3.80 12.47
N VAL A 117 8.82 -3.61 11.29
CA VAL A 117 7.84 -2.55 11.06
C VAL A 117 6.53 -2.85 11.81
N ALA A 118 6.06 -4.09 11.77
CA ALA A 118 4.87 -4.50 12.53
C ALA A 118 5.04 -4.26 14.04
N ASP A 119 6.23 -4.49 14.59
CA ASP A 119 6.52 -4.24 16.01
C ASP A 119 6.49 -2.73 16.34
N ILE A 120 6.80 -1.83 15.38
CA ILE A 120 6.63 -0.37 15.56
C ILE A 120 5.14 0.00 15.58
N LEU A 121 4.36 -0.52 14.63
CA LEU A 121 2.91 -0.31 14.58
C LEU A 121 2.22 -0.79 15.85
N ALA A 122 2.62 -1.97 16.37
CA ALA A 122 2.05 -2.53 17.58
C ALA A 122 2.23 -1.63 18.82
N ARG A 123 3.36 -0.91 18.91
CA ARG A 123 3.58 0.09 19.99
C ARG A 123 2.63 1.28 19.91
N ASN A 124 2.06 1.53 18.73
CA ASN A 124 1.05 2.55 18.49
C ASN A 124 -0.39 1.99 18.55
N GLU A 125 -0.55 0.75 19.02
CA GLU A 125 -1.85 0.03 19.02
C GLU A 125 -2.42 -0.21 17.62
N ASN A 126 -1.56 -0.26 16.61
CA ASN A 126 -1.91 -0.56 15.22
C ASN A 126 -1.33 -1.90 14.76
N ILE A 127 -1.89 -2.40 13.67
CA ILE A 127 -1.48 -3.69 13.10
C ILE A 127 -1.01 -3.55 11.66
N LEU A 128 -0.06 -4.40 11.29
CA LEU A 128 0.24 -4.70 9.90
C LEU A 128 -0.45 -6.01 9.53
N VAL A 129 -1.46 -5.93 8.66
CA VAL A 129 -2.14 -7.08 8.09
C VAL A 129 -1.50 -7.43 6.76
N PHE A 130 -1.23 -8.71 6.59
CA PHE A 130 -0.64 -9.23 5.37
C PHE A 130 -1.41 -10.43 4.84
N SER A 131 -1.84 -10.34 3.59
CA SER A 131 -2.54 -11.42 2.88
C SER A 131 -1.65 -11.94 1.75
N VAL A 132 -1.42 -13.26 1.74
CA VAL A 132 -0.65 -13.95 0.71
C VAL A 132 -1.57 -14.87 -0.06
N SER A 133 -1.54 -14.81 -1.39
CA SER A 133 -2.11 -15.88 -2.23
C SER A 133 -1.08 -16.97 -2.45
N LEU A 134 -1.45 -18.21 -2.16
CA LEU A 134 -0.62 -19.38 -2.46
C LEU A 134 -0.94 -19.82 -3.90
N PRO A 135 0.02 -19.77 -4.84
CA PRO A 135 -0.17 -20.44 -6.12
C PRO A 135 -0.21 -21.95 -5.88
N TYR A 136 -1.12 -22.64 -6.57
CA TYR A 136 -1.03 -24.10 -6.71
C TYR A 136 0.03 -24.38 -7.78
N ASP A 137 1.02 -25.21 -7.45
CA ASP A 137 1.95 -25.78 -8.44
C ASP A 137 1.20 -26.72 -9.41
#